data_AF-A0A5S5BG11-F1
#
_entry.id   AF-A0A5S5BG11-F1
#
_cell.length_a   1.000
_cell.length_b   1.000
_cell.length_c   1.000
_cell.angle_alpha   90.00
_cell.angle_beta   90.00
_cell.angle_gamma   90.00
#
_symmetry.space_group_name_H-M   'P 1'
#
loop_
_entity.id
_entity.type
_entity.pdbx_description
1 polymer ?
#
loop_
_entity_poly.entity_id
_entity_poly.type
_entity_poly.pdbx_seq_one_letter_code
_entity_poly.pdbx_strand_id
1 'polypeptide(L)'
;MQNYRDRPLSRHENQIRLLFMHADELIQKLEVLNSSADKLDHLEVMINGVVGAPGLIEVVESLASQINRVERWSGRASGLNLSDISNRLTKIESFLVHNQKSIEAKGRGSANVWIAAANILAFTWGVTVMGMLHKLYAHGTP
;
A
#
# COMPACT_ATOMS: atom_id res chain seq x y z
N MET A 1 -54.19 -53.40 -27.07
CA MET A 1 -54.49 -52.19 -26.28
C MET A 1 -53.53 -51.10 -26.73
N GLN A 2 -54.02 -50.03 -27.36
CA GLN A 2 -53.18 -48.91 -27.78
C GLN A 2 -52.64 -48.20 -26.53
N ASN A 3 -51.33 -47.93 -26.53
CA ASN A 3 -50.64 -47.27 -25.44
C ASN A 3 -51.11 -45.82 -25.37
N TYR A 4 -51.91 -45.47 -24.35
CA TYR A 4 -52.50 -44.13 -24.20
C TYR A 4 -51.46 -43.00 -24.11
N ARG A 5 -50.19 -43.33 -23.91
CA ARG A 5 -49.07 -42.37 -23.85
C ARG A 5 -48.62 -41.82 -25.20
N ASP A 6 -48.95 -42.48 -26.31
CA ASP A 6 -48.46 -42.10 -27.64
C ASP A 6 -49.47 -41.29 -28.47
N ARG A 7 -50.61 -40.92 -27.87
CA ARG A 7 -51.60 -40.07 -28.56
C ARG A 7 -51.09 -38.63 -28.61
N PRO A 8 -51.35 -37.89 -29.70
CA PRO A 8 -51.03 -36.46 -29.77
C PRO A 8 -51.79 -35.69 -28.69
N LEU A 9 -51.09 -34.74 -28.04
CA LEU A 9 -51.66 -33.88 -27.02
C LEU A 9 -52.75 -32.99 -27.60
N SER A 10 -53.86 -32.84 -26.87
CA SER A 10 -54.89 -31.86 -27.18
C SER A 10 -54.37 -30.42 -26.99
N ARG A 11 -55.09 -29.44 -27.55
CA ARG A 11 -54.73 -28.02 -27.44
C ARG A 11 -54.56 -27.55 -25.99
N HIS A 12 -55.44 -27.98 -25.09
CA HIS A 12 -55.41 -27.60 -23.68
C HIS A 12 -54.24 -28.29 -22.94
N GLU A 13 -53.98 -29.57 -23.22
CA GLU A 13 -52.81 -30.29 -22.67
C GLU A 13 -51.49 -29.62 -23.12
N ASN A 14 -51.41 -29.16 -24.37
CA ASN A 14 -50.24 -28.41 -24.86
C ASN A 14 -50.09 -27.04 -24.19
N GLN A 15 -51.18 -26.31 -23.96
CA GLN A 15 -51.13 -25.03 -23.25
C GLN A 15 -50.65 -25.20 -21.81
N ILE A 16 -51.13 -26.22 -21.10
CA ILE A 16 -50.70 -26.56 -19.74
C ILE A 16 -49.20 -26.91 -19.73
N ARG A 17 -48.75 -27.73 -20.69
CA ARG A 17 -47.32 -28.05 -20.83
C ARG A 17 -46.47 -26.81 -21.03
N LEU A 18 -46.88 -25.91 -21.91
CA LEU A 18 -46.15 -24.65 -22.14
C LEU A 18 -46.11 -23.80 -20.87
N LEU A 19 -47.23 -23.68 -20.15
CA LEU A 19 -47.26 -22.95 -18.88
C LEU A 19 -46.29 -23.53 -17.85
N PHE A 20 -46.22 -24.86 -17.71
CA PHE A 20 -45.24 -25.50 -16.83
C PHE A 20 -43.80 -25.22 -17.27
N MET A 21 -43.50 -25.31 -18.57
CA MET A 21 -42.17 -24.98 -19.08
C MET A 21 -41.78 -23.52 -18.78
N HIS A 22 -42.72 -22.57 -18.91
CA HIS A 22 -42.45 -21.17 -18.59
C HIS A 22 -42.30 -20.96 -17.08
N ALA A 23 -43.08 -21.67 -16.26
CA ALA A 23 -42.96 -21.63 -14.81
C ALA A 23 -41.58 -22.15 -14.37
N ASP A 24 -41.11 -23.26 -14.94
CA ASP A 24 -39.77 -23.80 -14.67
C ASP A 24 -38.67 -22.81 -15.06
N GLU A 25 -38.81 -22.14 -16.22
CA GLU A 25 -37.87 -21.10 -16.64
C GLU A 25 -37.85 -19.91 -15.67
N LEU A 26 -39.03 -19.47 -15.20
CA LEU A 26 -39.13 -18.40 -14.20
C LEU A 26 -38.50 -18.79 -12.86
N ILE A 27 -38.68 -20.04 -12.42
CA ILE A 27 -38.05 -20.57 -11.22
C ILE A 27 -36.53 -20.50 -11.33
N GLN A 28 -35.96 -20.96 -12.45
CA GLN A 28 -34.50 -20.90 -12.68
C GLN A 28 -33.98 -19.46 -12.69
N LYS A 29 -34.71 -18.53 -13.32
CA LYS A 29 -34.34 -17.10 -13.30
C LYS A 29 -34.36 -16.50 -11.90
N LEU A 30 -35.34 -16.89 -11.08
CA LEU A 30 -35.43 -16.46 -9.68
C LEU A 30 -34.28 -17.01 -8.83
N GLU A 31 -33.87 -18.26 -9.06
CA GLU A 31 -32.70 -18.83 -8.36
C GLU A 31 -31.40 -18.07 -8.68
N VAL A 32 -31.19 -17.72 -9.95
CA VAL A 32 -30.03 -16.91 -10.37
C VAL A 32 -30.08 -15.52 -9.73
N LEU A 33 -31.25 -14.89 -9.70
CA LEU A 33 -31.44 -13.58 -9.09
C LEU A 33 -31.19 -13.62 -7.58
N ASN A 34 -31.65 -14.67 -6.90
CA ASN A 34 -31.41 -14.87 -5.47
C ASN A 34 -29.91 -15.02 -5.17
N SER A 35 -29.19 -15.85 -5.94
CA SER A 35 -27.73 -15.97 -5.81
C SER A 35 -27.00 -14.65 -6.08
N SER A 36 -27.56 -13.80 -6.94
CA SER A 36 -27.01 -12.48 -7.21
C SER A 36 -27.26 -11.50 -6.06
N ALA A 37 -28.41 -11.59 -5.40
CA ALA A 37 -28.72 -10.80 -4.21
C ALA A 37 -27.77 -11.16 -3.05
N ASP A 38 -27.52 -12.45 -2.80
CA ASP A 38 -26.57 -12.89 -1.77
C ASP A 38 -25.16 -12.32 -1.99
N LYS A 39 -24.73 -12.19 -3.25
CA LYS A 39 -23.44 -11.58 -3.60
C LYS A 39 -23.44 -10.07 -3.34
N LEU A 40 -24.55 -9.38 -3.55
CA LEU A 40 -24.67 -7.95 -3.26
C LEU A 40 -24.61 -7.70 -1.75
N ASP A 41 -25.28 -8.53 -0.95
CA ASP A 41 -25.23 -8.44 0.51
C ASP A 41 -23.78 -8.64 1.01
N HIS A 42 -23.04 -9.58 0.42
CA HIS A 42 -21.64 -9.78 0.75
C HIS A 42 -20.77 -8.55 0.40
N LEU A 43 -21.00 -7.94 -0.76
CA LEU A 43 -20.29 -6.72 -1.18
C LEU A 43 -20.61 -5.55 -0.25
N GLU A 44 -21.87 -5.40 0.19
CA GLU A 44 -22.26 -4.38 1.16
C GLU A 44 -21.43 -4.52 2.45
N VAL A 45 -21.33 -5.74 2.96
CA VAL A 45 -20.54 -6.06 4.15
C VAL A 45 -19.05 -5.75 3.94
N MET A 46 -18.47 -6.06 2.78
CA MET A 46 -17.07 -5.73 2.50
C MET A 46 -16.82 -4.21 2.40
N ILE A 47 -17.76 -3.48 1.79
CA ILE A 47 -17.64 -2.03 1.57
C ILE A 47 -17.78 -1.30 2.91
N ASN A 48 -18.82 -1.63 3.67
CA ASN A 48 -19.19 -0.93 4.91
C ASN A 48 -18.45 -1.48 6.13
N GLY A 49 -18.00 -2.74 6.08
CA GLY A 49 -17.45 -3.46 7.23
C GLY A 49 -18.54 -4.06 8.11
N VAL A 50 -18.11 -4.64 9.23
CA VAL A 50 -19.01 -5.15 10.28
C VAL A 50 -18.56 -4.60 11.63
N VAL A 51 -19.39 -4.77 12.66
CA VAL A 51 -19.01 -4.41 14.02
C VAL A 51 -17.70 -5.09 14.41
N GLY A 52 -16.65 -4.29 14.61
CA GLY A 52 -15.31 -4.76 15.00
C GLY A 52 -14.35 -5.10 13.85
N ALA A 53 -14.75 -4.95 12.58
CA ALA A 53 -13.84 -5.10 11.44
C ALA A 53 -14.07 -3.99 10.39
N PRO A 54 -13.01 -3.24 10.00
CA PRO A 54 -13.14 -2.11 9.10
C PRO A 54 -13.55 -2.55 7.70
N GLY A 55 -14.44 -1.77 7.08
CA GLY A 55 -14.78 -1.90 5.67
C GLY A 55 -13.76 -1.25 4.76
N LEU A 56 -13.91 -1.45 3.45
CA LEU A 56 -13.08 -0.79 2.42
C LEU A 56 -13.10 0.74 2.56
N ILE A 57 -14.24 1.34 2.93
CA ILE A 57 -14.36 2.80 3.13
C ILE A 57 -13.40 3.27 4.22
N GLU A 58 -13.42 2.63 5.39
CA GLU A 58 -12.57 3.00 6.53
C GLU A 58 -11.08 2.80 6.21
N VAL A 59 -10.74 1.75 5.47
CA VAL A 59 -9.38 1.52 4.98
C VAL A 59 -8.92 2.66 4.06
N VAL A 60 -9.75 3.09 3.12
CA VAL A 60 -9.44 4.20 2.21
C VAL A 60 -9.28 5.52 2.97
N GLU A 61 -10.15 5.81 3.93
CA GLU A 61 -10.04 7.01 4.78
C GLU A 61 -8.75 7.02 5.60
N SER A 62 -8.37 5.87 6.19
CA SER A 62 -7.12 5.71 6.92
C SER A 62 -5.90 5.96 6.02
N LEU A 63 -5.90 5.39 4.80
CA LEU A 63 -4.84 5.62 3.81
C LEU A 63 -4.75 7.10 3.41
N ALA A 64 -5.89 7.75 3.14
CA ALA A 64 -5.93 9.18 2.82
C ALA A 64 -5.36 10.03 3.96
N SER A 65 -5.69 9.68 5.22
CA SER A 65 -5.10 10.35 6.38
C SER A 65 -3.59 10.15 6.47
N GLN A 66 -3.08 8.96 6.14
CA GLN A 66 -1.64 8.68 6.15
C GLN A 66 -0.91 9.47 5.05
N ILE A 67 -1.47 9.52 3.84
CA ILE A 67 -0.93 10.31 2.73
C ILE A 67 -0.84 11.79 3.12
N ASN A 68 -1.91 12.35 3.69
CA ASN A 68 -1.93 13.73 4.18
C ASN A 68 -0.86 14.01 5.25
N ARG A 69 -0.55 13.03 6.12
CA ARG A 69 0.53 13.17 7.10
C ARG A 69 1.91 13.20 6.43
N VAL A 70 2.13 12.32 5.45
CA VAL A 70 3.37 12.27 4.68
C VAL A 70 3.58 13.56 3.90
N GLU A 71 2.54 14.08 3.24
CA GLU A 71 2.59 15.34 2.51
C GLU A 71 2.96 16.51 3.42
N ARG A 72 2.34 16.61 4.61
CA ARG A 72 2.69 17.63 5.62
C ARG A 72 4.13 17.50 6.10
N TRP A 73 4.66 16.29 6.24
CA TRP A 73 6.07 16.07 6.60
C TRP A 73 7.01 16.45 5.45
N SER A 74 6.65 16.14 4.21
CA SER A 74 7.38 16.54 3.01
C SER A 74 7.44 18.07 2.88
N GLY A 75 6.31 18.77 3.05
CA GLY A 75 6.24 20.22 3.02
C GLY A 75 7.01 20.92 4.15
N ARG A 76 7.20 20.26 5.30
CA ARG A 76 8.10 20.74 6.37
C ARG A 76 9.56 20.43 6.07
N ALA A 77 9.84 19.31 5.42
CA ALA A 77 11.19 18.92 5.02
C ALA A 77 11.73 19.77 3.86
N SER A 78 10.87 20.29 2.98
CA SER A 78 11.26 21.25 1.94
C SER A 78 11.59 22.65 2.48
N GLY A 79 11.19 22.95 3.72
CA GLY A 79 11.60 24.15 4.47
C GLY A 79 12.89 23.98 5.26
N LEU A 80 13.50 22.79 5.29
CA LEU A 80 14.87 22.64 5.80
C LEU A 80 15.82 23.32 4.83
N ASN A 81 16.37 24.46 5.25
CA ASN A 81 17.50 25.10 4.58
C ASN A 81 18.68 24.11 4.59
N LEU A 82 18.75 23.28 3.55
CA LEU A 82 19.87 22.40 3.26
C LEU A 82 21.18 23.19 3.19
N SER A 83 21.11 24.47 2.83
CA SER A 83 22.22 25.42 2.91
C SER A 83 22.72 25.61 4.34
N ASP A 84 21.83 25.74 5.33
CA ASP A 84 22.19 25.97 6.73
C ASP A 84 22.75 24.69 7.39
N ILE A 85 22.17 23.53 7.03
CA ILE A 85 22.73 22.22 7.42
C ILE A 85 24.08 21.97 6.75
N SER A 86 24.22 22.28 5.46
CA SER A 86 25.48 22.19 4.71
C SER A 86 26.55 23.11 5.28
N ASN A 87 26.19 24.35 5.66
CA ASN A 87 27.09 25.29 6.31
C ASN A 87 27.55 24.80 7.68
N ARG A 88 26.67 24.15 8.46
CA ARG A 88 27.06 23.56 9.74
C ARG A 88 27.95 22.33 9.56
N LEU A 89 27.67 21.50 8.54
CA LEU A 89 28.49 20.33 8.20
C LEU A 89 29.89 20.73 7.71
N THR A 90 30.00 21.71 6.80
CA THR A 90 31.29 22.22 6.34
C THR A 90 32.08 22.86 7.48
N LYS A 91 31.42 23.52 8.43
CA LYS A 91 32.07 24.02 9.65
C LYS A 91 32.59 22.88 10.52
N ILE A 92 31.80 21.83 10.74
CA ILE A 92 32.24 20.62 11.48
C ILE A 92 33.42 19.93 10.77
N GLU A 93 33.36 19.80 9.45
CA GLU A 93 34.44 19.25 8.63
C GLU A 93 35.72 20.09 8.76
N SER A 94 35.62 21.42 8.69
CA SER A 94 36.77 22.31 8.89
C SER A 94 37.38 22.19 10.30
N PHE A 95 36.55 22.00 11.33
CA PHE A 95 37.01 21.76 12.71
C PHE A 95 37.72 20.41 12.84
N LEU A 96 37.21 19.37 12.20
CA LEU A 96 37.84 18.04 12.19
C LEU A 96 39.20 18.07 11.47
N VAL A 97 39.27 18.72 10.31
CA VAL A 97 40.52 18.89 9.54
C VAL A 97 41.56 19.73 10.31
N HIS A 98 41.12 20.79 10.99
CA HIS A 98 42.02 21.60 11.81
C HIS A 98 42.55 20.82 13.02
N ASN A 99 41.69 20.05 13.69
CA ASN A 99 42.11 19.16 14.77
C ASN A 99 43.05 18.06 14.27
N GLN A 100 42.80 17.48 13.08
CA GLN A 100 43.68 16.50 12.45
C GLN A 100 45.10 17.05 12.24
N LYS A 101 45.24 18.27 11.69
CA LYS A 101 46.55 18.94 11.53
C LYS A 101 47.25 19.19 12.87
N SER A 102 46.49 19.54 13.92
CA SER A 102 47.04 19.76 15.26
C SER A 102 47.53 18.46 15.93
N ILE A 103 46.95 17.32 15.56
CA ILE A 103 47.27 15.99 16.09
C ILE A 103 48.43 15.35 15.31
N GLU A 104 48.49 15.52 13.98
CA GLU A 104 49.64 15.11 13.15
C GLU A 104 50.94 15.81 13.61
N ALA A 105 50.84 17.05 14.09
CA ALA A 105 51.95 17.78 14.68
C ALA A 105 52.42 17.24 16.06
N LYS A 106 51.64 16.37 16.72
CA LYS A 106 51.88 15.94 18.13
C LYS A 106 52.26 14.47 18.37
N GLY A 107 52.49 13.68 17.32
CA GLY A 107 53.36 12.50 17.43
C GLY A 107 52.70 11.12 17.39
N ARG A 108 53.28 10.29 16.51
CA ARG A 108 53.56 8.82 16.47
C ARG A 108 52.88 7.79 17.41
N GLY A 109 51.88 8.09 18.24
CA GLY A 109 51.27 7.13 19.19
C GLY A 109 49.81 6.72 18.93
N SER A 110 49.17 7.17 17.85
CA SER A 110 47.70 7.29 17.78
C SER A 110 46.95 6.32 16.85
N ALA A 111 47.47 5.11 16.60
CA ALA A 111 46.82 4.13 15.70
C ALA A 111 45.33 3.86 16.05
N ASN A 112 45.00 3.87 17.35
CA ASN A 112 43.62 3.65 17.82
C ASN A 112 42.69 4.84 17.56
N VAL A 113 43.23 6.06 17.51
CA VAL A 113 42.47 7.29 17.23
C VAL A 113 42.15 7.39 15.74
N TRP A 114 43.06 6.92 14.88
CA TRP A 114 42.81 6.86 13.43
C TRP A 114 41.72 5.85 13.06
N ILE A 115 41.68 4.69 13.73
CA ILE A 115 40.60 3.71 13.55
C ILE A 115 39.27 4.29 14.05
N ALA A 116 39.26 5.00 15.18
CA ALA A 116 38.06 5.66 15.69
C ALA A 116 37.58 6.80 14.76
N ALA A 117 38.49 7.62 14.24
CA ALA A 117 38.17 8.69 13.31
C ALA A 117 37.68 8.15 11.96
N ALA A 118 38.31 7.10 11.43
CA ALA A 118 37.86 6.41 10.22
C ALA A 118 36.48 5.77 10.41
N ASN A 119 36.20 5.17 11.58
CA ASN A 119 34.89 4.62 11.89
C ASN A 119 33.82 5.70 12.03
N ILE A 120 34.14 6.85 12.63
CA ILE A 120 33.22 7.98 12.74
C ILE A 120 32.94 8.56 11.35
N LEU A 121 33.96 8.74 10.51
CA LEU A 121 33.79 9.20 9.13
C LEU A 121 32.97 8.19 8.32
N ALA A 122 33.29 6.90 8.38
CA ALA A 122 32.55 5.85 7.69
C ALA A 122 31.09 5.78 8.15
N PHE A 123 30.82 5.97 9.45
CA PHE A 123 29.46 6.03 9.97
C PHE A 123 28.73 7.28 9.47
N THR A 124 29.39 8.44 9.43
CA THR A 124 28.79 9.71 8.99
C THR A 124 28.48 9.69 7.49
N TRP A 125 29.41 9.18 6.68
CA TRP A 125 29.20 8.94 5.26
C TRP A 125 28.15 7.86 5.01
N GLY A 126 28.16 6.77 5.78
CA GLY A 126 27.16 5.70 5.71
C GLY A 126 25.75 6.20 5.99
N VAL A 127 25.55 7.03 7.01
CA VAL A 127 24.26 7.67 7.30
C VAL A 127 23.83 8.61 6.19
N THR A 128 24.77 9.35 5.59
CA THR A 128 24.49 10.28 4.48
C THR A 128 24.11 9.54 3.20
N VAL A 129 24.85 8.49 2.84
CA VAL A 129 24.57 7.63 1.68
C VAL A 129 23.27 6.86 1.87
N MET A 130 22.99 6.36 3.08
CA MET A 130 21.72 5.70 3.37
C MET A 130 20.54 6.66 3.30
N GLY A 131 20.72 7.93 3.73
CA GLY A 131 19.71 8.98 3.54
C GLY A 131 19.46 9.33 2.07
N MET A 132 20.50 9.34 1.23
CA MET A 132 20.37 9.55 -0.21
C MET A 132 19.73 8.36 -0.93
N LEU A 133 20.13 7.12 -0.58
CA LEU A 133 19.52 5.90 -1.11
C LEU A 133 18.04 5.79 -0.71
N HIS A 134 17.69 6.15 0.53
CA HIS A 134 16.30 6.20 0.97
C HIS A 134 15.49 7.23 0.16
N LYS A 135 16.06 8.39 -0.17
CA LYS A 135 15.42 9.36 -1.09
C LYS A 135 15.28 8.84 -2.52
N LEU A 136 16.27 8.13 -3.06
CA LEU A 136 16.20 7.55 -4.41
C LEU A 136 15.21 6.38 -4.50
N TYR A 137 15.05 5.60 -3.44
CA TYR A 137 14.09 4.49 -3.39
C TYR A 137 12.66 4.97 -3.11
N ALA A 138 12.49 6.04 -2.32
CA ALA A 138 11.20 6.67 -2.04
C ALA A 138 10.69 7.56 -3.19
N HIS A 139 11.61 8.11 -3.99
CA HIS A 139 11.32 8.77 -5.25
C HIS A 139 11.76 7.86 -6.40
N GLY A 140 11.10 6.70 -6.52
CA GLY A 140 11.28 5.81 -7.67
C GLY A 140 11.45 6.64 -8.95
N THR A 141 12.60 6.46 -9.60
CA THR A 141 12.82 6.94 -10.97
C THR A 141 11.65 6.50 -11.85
N PRO A 142 11.31 7.28 -12.89
CA PRO A 142 10.22 6.93 -13.82
C PRO A 142 10.31 5.49 -14.33
#